data_AF-A0AAJ5WVE5-F1
#
_entry.id   AF-A0AAJ5WVE5-F1
#
_cell.length_a   1.000
_cell.length_b   1.000
_cell.length_c   1.000
_cell.angle_alpha   90.00
_cell.angle_beta   90.00
_cell.angle_gamma   90.00
#
_symmetry.space_group_name_H-M   'P 1'
#
loop_
_entity.id
_entity.type
_entity.pdbx_description
1 polymer ?
#
loop_
_entity_poly.entity_id
_entity_poly.type
_entity_poly.pdbx_seq_one_letter_code
_entity_poly.pdbx_strand_id
1 'polypeptide(L)'
;MKYTIPKMIVLGSLLLTALAAEAKTWRVNRTPGVHADFTQLQLAHNNAEVRAGDTIYLEGAEDLYNSFALSKRLVIIGTGYFLAENPGLQYRPLMAQLGSLTIDSSASGTELYGLKISNLYINSDVDNIRIIGCSTSLNGNTSRLNQRMSNWVVNKCYLYSVSYSGANYVFENLQLTNCIIASSVNVPYASNTLFRNNVVSSVVTLANAYVANNIFLTNSTGLSFVNCAVKHNLSSTNNLPADNNNQRSVDMTTVYRGAANGTAETRFQLIPGSPAIGAGEPVNGVTPDIGPFGTPDPYRLSGIPPIPTIYALTVPSAIPTTATSMTVTVSTRSNN
;
A
#
# COMPACT_ATOMS: atom_id res chain seq x y z
N MET A 1 14.80 24.66 62.98
CA MET A 1 13.88 24.28 61.89
C MET A 1 14.56 24.56 60.55
N LYS A 2 15.24 23.58 59.94
CA LYS A 2 15.69 23.60 58.54
C LYS A 2 15.74 22.14 58.05
N TYR A 3 14.74 21.75 57.28
CA TYR A 3 14.71 20.48 56.58
C TYR A 3 15.71 20.54 55.41
N THR A 4 16.60 19.54 55.29
CA THR A 4 17.29 19.26 54.03
C THR A 4 17.11 17.77 53.73
N ILE A 5 16.30 17.53 52.69
CA ILE A 5 15.88 16.24 52.14
C ILE A 5 17.11 15.41 51.74
N PRO A 6 17.13 14.09 51.98
CA PRO A 6 18.32 13.28 51.75
C PRO A 6 18.59 13.12 50.24
N LYS A 7 19.87 13.19 49.87
CA LYS A 7 20.44 12.91 48.53
C LYS A 7 20.11 11.52 47.95
N MET A 8 19.28 10.72 48.63
CA MET A 8 18.82 9.39 48.23
C MET A 8 17.69 9.38 47.20
N ILE A 9 17.11 10.54 46.85
CA ILE A 9 16.04 10.61 45.83
C ILE A 9 16.59 10.79 44.40
N VAL A 10 17.85 11.21 44.25
CA VAL A 10 18.43 11.48 42.91
C VAL A 10 18.97 10.22 42.22
N LEU A 11 19.18 9.11 42.95
CA LEU A 11 19.64 7.85 42.35
C LEU A 11 18.48 6.93 41.92
N GLY A 12 17.25 7.20 42.39
CA GLY A 12 16.04 6.45 41.99
C GLY A 12 15.44 6.90 40.65
N SER A 13 15.84 8.07 40.13
CA SER A 13 15.33 8.64 38.87
C SER A 13 16.19 8.32 37.64
N LEU A 14 17.35 7.68 37.81
CA LEU A 14 18.21 7.23 36.71
C LEU A 14 18.00 5.75 36.31
N LEU A 15 17.05 5.07 36.95
CA LEU A 15 16.50 3.77 36.55
C LEU A 15 15.17 3.95 35.79
N LEU A 16 15.04 5.04 35.01
CA LEU A 16 14.12 5.01 33.86
C LEU A 16 14.66 3.97 32.90
N THR A 17 14.11 2.77 33.06
CA THR A 17 14.24 1.62 32.20
C THR A 17 14.36 2.07 30.75
N ALA A 18 15.53 1.82 30.18
CA ALA A 18 15.65 1.58 28.76
C ALA A 18 14.76 0.35 28.45
N LEU A 19 13.46 0.58 28.26
CA LEU A 19 12.62 -0.36 27.54
C LEU A 19 13.22 -0.39 26.15
N ALA A 20 14.11 -1.36 25.91
CA ALA A 20 14.44 -1.76 24.57
C ALA A 20 13.10 -2.01 23.87
N ALA A 21 12.75 -1.15 22.92
CA ALA A 21 11.66 -1.40 22.01
C ALA A 21 12.09 -2.58 21.14
N GLU A 22 11.92 -3.79 21.66
CA GLU A 22 12.07 -5.00 20.88
C GLU A 22 10.86 -5.09 19.95
N ALA A 23 11.05 -4.73 18.68
CA ALA A 23 10.06 -5.05 17.66
C ALA A 23 10.17 -6.55 17.37
N LYS A 24 9.29 -7.34 17.98
CA LYS A 24 9.25 -8.79 17.74
C LYS A 24 8.56 -9.07 16.42
N THR A 25 8.99 -10.15 15.77
CA THR A 25 8.36 -10.68 14.57
C THR A 25 7.50 -11.89 14.93
N TRP A 26 6.27 -11.92 14.39
CA TRP A 26 5.31 -13.00 14.56
C TRP A 26 4.89 -13.54 13.20
N ARG A 27 4.79 -14.86 13.09
CA ARG A 27 4.34 -15.55 11.87
C ARG A 27 2.87 -15.93 12.02
N VAL A 28 2.10 -15.64 10.97
CA VAL A 28 0.70 -16.03 10.88
C VAL A 28 0.53 -16.89 9.64
N ASN A 29 0.21 -18.17 9.83
CA ASN A 29 -0.09 -19.10 8.74
C ASN A 29 -1.26 -20.02 9.12
N ARG A 30 -2.32 -20.06 8.29
CA ARG A 30 -3.48 -20.93 8.49
C ARG A 30 -3.42 -22.30 7.79
N THR A 31 -2.37 -22.58 7.02
CA THR A 31 -2.20 -23.86 6.34
C THR A 31 -1.97 -24.99 7.35
N PRO A 32 -2.77 -26.07 7.33
CA PRO A 32 -2.57 -27.22 8.20
C PRO A 32 -1.15 -27.79 8.10
N GLY A 33 -0.54 -28.11 9.24
CA GLY A 33 0.82 -28.66 9.30
C GLY A 33 1.95 -27.63 9.22
N VAL A 34 1.66 -26.34 9.00
CA VAL A 34 2.68 -25.28 9.13
C VAL A 34 2.79 -24.84 10.59
N HIS A 35 4.03 -24.83 11.12
CA HIS A 35 4.31 -24.32 12.46
C HIS A 35 4.55 -22.81 12.42
N ALA A 36 3.47 -22.04 12.61
CA ALA A 36 3.47 -20.58 12.78
C ALA A 36 2.99 -20.22 14.19
N ASP A 37 3.29 -19.00 14.65
CA ASP A 37 2.91 -18.54 15.99
C ASP A 37 1.38 -18.44 16.15
N PHE A 38 0.68 -18.05 15.07
CA PHE A 38 -0.77 -17.99 15.04
C PHE A 38 -1.33 -18.46 13.70
N THR A 39 -2.60 -18.85 13.71
CA THR A 39 -3.34 -19.24 12.49
C THR A 39 -4.25 -18.14 11.95
N GLN A 40 -4.47 -17.06 12.68
CA GLN A 40 -5.32 -15.93 12.27
C GLN A 40 -4.76 -14.62 12.82
N LEU A 41 -4.97 -13.52 12.09
CA LEU A 41 -4.57 -12.17 12.52
C LEU A 41 -5.25 -11.76 13.82
N GLN A 42 -6.53 -12.11 14.02
CA GLN A 42 -7.25 -11.80 15.26
C GLN A 42 -6.62 -12.47 16.48
N LEU A 43 -6.07 -13.68 16.32
CA LEU A 43 -5.40 -14.40 17.41
C LEU A 43 -4.08 -13.73 17.77
N ALA A 44 -3.28 -13.35 16.76
CA ALA A 44 -2.06 -12.56 16.97
C ALA A 44 -2.39 -11.22 17.64
N HIS A 45 -3.38 -10.51 17.12
CA HIS A 45 -3.82 -9.22 17.65
C HIS A 45 -4.24 -9.32 19.13
N ASN A 46 -5.01 -10.34 19.51
CA ASN A 46 -5.53 -10.48 20.87
C ASN A 46 -4.49 -11.03 21.86
N ASN A 47 -3.37 -11.57 21.37
CA ASN A 47 -2.32 -12.08 22.24
C ASN A 47 -1.59 -10.92 22.95
N ALA A 48 -1.39 -11.07 24.27
CA ALA A 48 -0.76 -10.06 25.11
C ALA A 48 0.75 -9.91 24.87
N GLU A 49 1.40 -10.94 24.32
CA GLU A 49 2.82 -10.89 23.95
C GLU A 49 3.06 -10.10 22.67
N VAL A 50 2.07 -10.03 21.77
CA VAL A 50 2.13 -9.19 20.56
C VAL A 50 1.93 -7.75 20.98
N ARG A 51 3.00 -6.95 20.93
CA ARG A 51 3.02 -5.55 21.41
C ARG A 51 2.81 -4.56 20.27
N ALA A 52 2.43 -3.34 20.63
CA ALA A 52 2.29 -2.27 19.64
C ALA A 52 3.65 -1.93 19.01
N GLY A 53 3.73 -1.96 17.68
CA GLY A 53 4.97 -1.81 16.91
C GLY A 53 5.61 -3.14 16.50
N ASP A 54 5.09 -4.28 16.94
CA ASP A 54 5.55 -5.58 16.45
C ASP A 54 5.22 -5.76 14.96
N THR A 55 6.00 -6.64 14.33
CA THR A 55 5.80 -7.04 12.94
C THR A 55 5.08 -8.38 12.85
N ILE A 56 4.07 -8.46 12.01
CA ILE A 56 3.39 -9.69 11.63
C ILE A 56 3.75 -10.03 10.18
N TYR A 57 4.36 -11.19 9.97
CA TYR A 57 4.42 -11.82 8.65
C TYR A 57 3.17 -12.67 8.42
N LEU A 58 2.28 -12.17 7.58
CA LEU A 58 1.11 -12.92 7.13
C LEU A 58 1.50 -13.75 5.91
N GLU A 59 1.61 -15.06 6.11
CA GLU A 59 2.01 -15.97 5.05
C GLU A 59 0.85 -16.28 4.11
N GLY A 60 1.19 -16.53 2.85
CA GLY A 60 0.24 -16.92 1.83
C GLY A 60 -0.41 -18.27 2.16
N ALA A 61 -1.73 -18.33 2.02
CA ALA A 61 -2.54 -19.53 2.25
C ALA A 61 -3.55 -19.72 1.11
N GLU A 62 -4.03 -20.95 0.94
CA GLU A 62 -5.11 -21.25 -0.02
C GLU A 62 -6.45 -20.67 0.45
N ASP A 63 -6.69 -20.75 1.75
CA ASP A 63 -7.87 -20.20 2.39
C ASP A 63 -7.70 -18.71 2.73
N LEU A 64 -8.81 -17.98 2.63
CA LEU A 64 -8.94 -16.59 3.05
C LEU A 64 -8.78 -16.43 4.57
N TYR A 65 -7.93 -15.53 5.06
CA TYR A 65 -7.94 -15.12 6.48
C TYR A 65 -9.21 -14.33 6.83
N ASN A 66 -9.72 -14.53 8.05
CA ASN A 66 -10.98 -13.91 8.47
C ASN A 66 -10.87 -12.37 8.50
N SER A 67 -12.02 -11.70 8.38
CA SER A 67 -12.10 -10.27 8.68
C SER A 67 -11.68 -9.99 10.13
N PHE A 68 -11.02 -8.85 10.36
CA PHE A 68 -10.56 -8.48 11.69
C PHE A 68 -10.55 -6.95 11.89
N ALA A 69 -10.69 -6.53 13.15
CA ALA A 69 -10.55 -5.13 13.56
C ALA A 69 -9.17 -4.94 14.21
N LEU A 70 -8.40 -4.00 13.68
CA LEU A 70 -7.08 -3.63 14.14
C LEU A 70 -7.19 -2.44 15.10
N SER A 71 -6.96 -2.70 16.38
CA SER A 71 -6.96 -1.69 17.44
C SER A 71 -5.62 -1.61 18.17
N LYS A 72 -4.56 -2.10 17.52
CA LYS A 72 -3.17 -2.09 17.99
C LYS A 72 -2.27 -1.68 16.83
N ARG A 73 -1.36 -0.71 17.04
CA ARG A 73 -0.37 -0.32 16.03
C ARG A 73 0.51 -1.52 15.68
N LEU A 74 0.52 -1.96 14.42
CA LEU A 74 1.33 -3.09 13.96
C LEU A 74 1.94 -2.81 12.60
N VAL A 75 3.02 -3.52 12.27
CA VAL A 75 3.52 -3.63 10.90
C VAL A 75 3.07 -4.98 10.36
N ILE A 76 2.30 -5.03 9.27
CA ILE A 76 1.78 -6.27 8.70
C ILE A 76 2.32 -6.43 7.28
N ILE A 77 3.08 -7.49 7.06
CA ILE A 77 3.74 -7.78 5.79
C ILE A 77 3.17 -9.09 5.22
N GLY A 78 2.55 -8.99 4.06
CA GLY A 78 2.04 -10.11 3.27
C GLY A 78 3.00 -10.57 2.18
N THR A 79 2.56 -11.49 1.33
CA THR A 79 3.36 -12.08 0.25
C THR A 79 3.22 -11.36 -1.11
N GLY A 80 2.30 -10.41 -1.22
CA GLY A 80 1.88 -9.77 -2.47
C GLY A 80 0.51 -10.25 -2.96
N TYR A 81 0.11 -9.77 -4.13
CA TYR A 81 -1.15 -10.06 -4.81
C TYR A 81 -0.92 -10.42 -6.29
N PHE A 82 -1.91 -10.96 -7.01
CA PHE A 82 -1.77 -11.40 -8.42
C PHE A 82 -0.52 -12.29 -8.69
N LEU A 83 -0.07 -13.07 -7.71
CA LEU A 83 1.19 -13.84 -7.81
C LEU A 83 1.15 -14.93 -8.90
N ALA A 84 -0.04 -15.45 -9.21
CA ALA A 84 -0.23 -16.38 -10.31
C ALA A 84 -0.15 -15.70 -11.69
N GLU A 85 -0.45 -14.40 -11.77
CA GLU A 85 -0.37 -13.60 -13.00
C GLU A 85 1.06 -13.11 -13.28
N ASN A 86 1.89 -12.99 -12.23
CA ASN A 86 3.28 -12.55 -12.31
C ASN A 86 4.23 -13.63 -11.73
N PRO A 87 4.49 -14.73 -12.47
CA PRO A 87 5.31 -15.83 -11.98
C PRO A 87 6.77 -15.41 -11.72
N GLY A 88 7.45 -16.14 -10.83
CA GLY A 88 8.87 -15.90 -10.51
C GLY A 88 9.13 -14.77 -9.51
N LEU A 89 8.08 -14.18 -8.92
CA LEU A 89 8.21 -13.19 -7.85
C LEU A 89 8.25 -13.81 -6.43
N GLN A 90 7.62 -14.98 -6.28
CA GLN A 90 7.56 -15.79 -5.07
C GLN A 90 7.68 -17.27 -5.45
N TYR A 91 8.35 -18.07 -4.63
CA TYR A 91 8.44 -19.52 -4.84
C TYR A 91 7.06 -20.19 -4.75
N ARG A 92 6.26 -19.80 -3.75
CA ARG A 92 4.86 -20.21 -3.63
C ARG A 92 3.96 -19.05 -4.03
N PRO A 93 3.13 -19.16 -5.08
CA PRO A 93 2.28 -18.08 -5.55
C PRO A 93 0.98 -17.94 -4.73
N LEU A 94 1.07 -18.08 -3.40
CA LEU A 94 -0.08 -17.91 -2.49
C LEU A 94 -0.09 -16.50 -1.91
N MET A 95 -1.24 -15.86 -1.98
CA MET A 95 -1.43 -14.49 -1.49
C MET A 95 -1.75 -14.48 0.01
N ALA A 96 -1.24 -13.48 0.71
CA ALA A 96 -1.67 -13.14 2.06
C ALA A 96 -3.04 -12.42 1.97
N GLN A 97 -4.08 -13.20 1.70
CA GLN A 97 -5.42 -12.69 1.43
C GLN A 97 -6.30 -12.75 2.67
N LEU A 98 -6.89 -11.61 3.06
CA LEU A 98 -7.86 -11.52 4.15
C LEU A 98 -9.18 -10.91 3.66
N GLY A 99 -10.23 -11.12 4.46
CA GLY A 99 -11.53 -10.48 4.29
C GLY A 99 -11.45 -8.96 4.43
N SER A 100 -12.34 -8.38 5.22
CA SER A 100 -12.27 -6.95 5.55
C SER A 100 -11.28 -6.68 6.69
N LEU A 101 -10.59 -5.55 6.61
CA LEU A 101 -9.76 -5.02 7.69
C LEU A 101 -10.33 -3.68 8.11
N THR A 102 -10.74 -3.56 9.37
CA THR A 102 -11.14 -2.27 9.95
C THR A 102 -10.01 -1.73 10.82
N ILE A 103 -9.54 -0.51 10.57
CA ILE A 103 -8.51 0.15 11.38
C ILE A 103 -9.18 1.14 12.32
N ASP A 104 -8.91 0.99 13.62
CA ASP A 104 -9.36 1.87 14.68
C ASP A 104 -8.28 2.91 15.06
N SER A 105 -8.68 3.98 15.76
CA SER A 105 -7.79 5.09 16.15
C SER A 105 -6.58 4.62 16.97
N SER A 106 -6.74 3.60 17.80
CA SER A 106 -5.65 3.00 18.60
C SER A 106 -4.63 2.21 17.77
N ALA A 107 -4.90 2.01 16.47
CA ALA A 107 -3.97 1.43 15.52
C ALA A 107 -3.24 2.48 14.64
N SER A 108 -3.35 3.78 14.98
CA SER A 108 -2.56 4.83 14.34
C SER A 108 -1.05 4.50 14.33
N GLY A 109 -0.38 4.81 13.23
CA GLY A 109 1.00 4.38 12.99
C GLY A 109 1.16 2.98 12.40
N THR A 110 0.07 2.31 12.02
CA THR A 110 0.11 0.99 11.37
C THR A 110 0.67 1.08 9.97
N GLU A 111 1.45 0.06 9.59
CA GLU A 111 1.99 -0.08 8.25
C GLU A 111 1.56 -1.43 7.64
N LEU A 112 1.07 -1.39 6.40
CA LEU A 112 0.58 -2.53 5.65
C LEU A 112 1.38 -2.68 4.35
N TYR A 113 1.96 -3.86 4.14
CA TYR A 113 2.80 -4.17 2.99
C TYR A 113 2.35 -5.44 2.30
N GLY A 114 2.19 -5.46 0.97
CA GLY A 114 2.04 -6.72 0.24
C GLY A 114 0.78 -7.54 0.56
N LEU A 115 -0.32 -6.90 1.00
CA LEU A 115 -1.55 -7.60 1.39
C LEU A 115 -2.61 -7.55 0.29
N LYS A 116 -3.43 -8.60 0.20
CA LYS A 116 -4.69 -8.57 -0.55
C LYS A 116 -5.86 -8.52 0.42
N ILE A 117 -6.53 -7.38 0.50
CA ILE A 117 -7.61 -7.11 1.45
C ILE A 117 -8.89 -6.85 0.67
N SER A 118 -9.97 -7.57 0.95
CA SER A 118 -11.24 -7.38 0.22
C SER A 118 -11.75 -5.94 0.36
N ASN A 119 -11.79 -5.42 1.59
CA ASN A 119 -12.11 -4.02 1.88
C ASN A 119 -11.33 -3.54 3.09
N LEU A 120 -10.64 -2.42 2.96
CA LEU A 120 -10.04 -1.71 4.08
C LEU A 120 -10.98 -0.59 4.52
N TYR A 121 -11.48 -0.73 5.74
CA TYR A 121 -12.36 0.20 6.41
C TYR A 121 -11.57 1.01 7.42
N ILE A 122 -11.89 2.30 7.52
CA ILE A 122 -11.25 3.19 8.49
C ILE A 122 -12.34 3.78 9.39
N ASN A 123 -12.08 3.77 10.69
CA ASN A 123 -12.87 4.45 11.69
C ASN A 123 -12.33 5.87 11.98
N SER A 124 -12.92 6.56 12.96
CA SER A 124 -12.55 7.93 13.31
C SER A 124 -11.08 8.03 13.73
N ASP A 125 -10.44 9.17 13.45
CA ASP A 125 -9.20 9.62 14.11
C ASP A 125 -8.04 8.61 14.00
N VAL A 126 -7.83 8.09 12.79
CA VAL A 126 -6.73 7.17 12.45
C VAL A 126 -5.65 7.93 11.70
N ASP A 127 -4.47 8.06 12.31
CA ASP A 127 -3.36 8.85 11.79
C ASP A 127 -2.14 8.00 11.46
N ASN A 128 -1.25 8.57 10.63
CA ASN A 128 0.08 8.04 10.33
C ASN A 128 0.05 6.62 9.74
N ILE A 129 -0.86 6.37 8.80
CA ILE A 129 -1.02 5.05 8.17
C ILE A 129 -0.20 4.95 6.90
N ARG A 130 0.48 3.82 6.71
CA ARG A 130 1.19 3.47 5.48
C ARG A 130 0.58 2.23 4.86
N ILE A 131 0.18 2.31 3.59
CA ILE A 131 -0.35 1.21 2.80
C ILE A 131 0.47 1.14 1.52
N ILE A 132 1.36 0.16 1.44
CA ILE A 132 2.39 0.12 0.40
C ILE A 132 2.33 -1.23 -0.32
N GLY A 133 2.15 -1.23 -1.64
CA GLY A 133 2.13 -2.50 -2.38
C GLY A 133 0.97 -3.41 -1.96
N CYS A 134 -0.21 -2.86 -1.64
CA CYS A 134 -1.40 -3.64 -1.30
C CYS A 134 -2.43 -3.63 -2.43
N SER A 135 -3.30 -4.64 -2.44
CA SER A 135 -4.49 -4.70 -3.29
C SER A 135 -5.76 -4.60 -2.44
N THR A 136 -6.52 -3.51 -2.56
CA THR A 136 -7.75 -3.32 -1.76
C THR A 136 -8.68 -2.21 -2.27
N SER A 137 -9.86 -2.08 -1.66
CA SER A 137 -10.69 -0.87 -1.70
C SER A 137 -10.50 -0.09 -0.41
N LEU A 138 -10.33 1.23 -0.50
CA LEU A 138 -10.27 2.12 0.66
C LEU A 138 -11.65 2.73 0.90
N ASN A 139 -12.25 2.47 2.06
CA ASN A 139 -13.60 2.91 2.38
C ASN A 139 -13.65 3.55 3.78
N GLY A 140 -14.45 4.61 3.90
CA GLY A 140 -14.92 5.07 5.20
C GLY A 140 -15.93 4.08 5.80
N ASN A 141 -15.91 3.88 7.12
CA ASN A 141 -16.84 2.98 7.82
C ASN A 141 -17.75 3.74 8.78
N THR A 142 -17.23 4.13 9.93
CA THR A 142 -17.98 4.90 10.93
C THR A 142 -17.55 6.35 10.88
N SER A 143 -18.53 7.25 10.85
CA SER A 143 -18.29 8.67 10.58
C SER A 143 -18.92 9.57 11.64
N ARG A 144 -18.09 10.32 12.36
CA ARG A 144 -18.45 11.50 13.17
C ARG A 144 -18.25 12.74 12.31
N LEU A 145 -19.00 13.81 12.57
CA LEU A 145 -18.80 15.06 11.83
C LEU A 145 -17.36 15.57 12.03
N ASN A 146 -16.71 15.95 10.93
CA ASN A 146 -15.34 16.47 10.90
C ASN A 146 -14.25 15.54 11.47
N GLN A 147 -14.33 14.22 11.25
CA GLN A 147 -13.18 13.36 11.58
C GLN A 147 -12.00 13.77 10.73
N ARG A 148 -10.83 13.83 11.37
CA ARG A 148 -9.57 14.14 10.71
C ARG A 148 -8.73 12.87 10.68
N MET A 149 -8.17 12.58 9.51
CA MET A 149 -7.20 11.52 9.29
C MET A 149 -5.97 12.18 8.71
N SER A 150 -4.84 12.07 9.40
CA SER A 150 -3.65 12.84 9.09
C SER A 150 -2.46 11.96 8.74
N ASN A 151 -1.64 12.40 7.78
CA ASN A 151 -0.38 11.76 7.37
C ASN A 151 -0.54 10.35 6.81
N TRP A 152 -1.41 10.20 5.81
CA TRP A 152 -1.63 8.91 5.15
C TRP A 152 -0.75 8.76 3.91
N VAL A 153 -0.11 7.61 3.77
CA VAL A 153 0.66 7.25 2.58
C VAL A 153 0.09 5.99 1.97
N VAL A 154 -0.46 6.11 0.78
CA VAL A 154 -0.93 5.00 -0.05
C VAL A 154 -0.09 5.00 -1.31
N ASN A 155 0.79 4.02 -1.44
CA ASN A 155 1.82 4.02 -2.46
C ASN A 155 1.97 2.65 -3.14
N LYS A 156 2.12 2.64 -4.47
CA LYS A 156 2.33 1.40 -5.26
C LYS A 156 1.21 0.36 -5.08
N CYS A 157 0.00 0.83 -4.80
CA CYS A 157 -1.14 -0.05 -4.53
C CYS A 157 -1.98 -0.28 -5.78
N TYR A 158 -2.56 -1.48 -5.86
CA TYR A 158 -3.67 -1.76 -6.75
C TYR A 158 -4.98 -1.46 -5.99
N LEU A 159 -5.57 -0.32 -6.24
CA LEU A 159 -6.79 0.10 -5.57
C LEU A 159 -7.99 -0.20 -6.45
N TYR A 160 -8.97 -0.94 -5.93
CA TYR A 160 -10.24 -1.07 -6.65
C TYR A 160 -10.98 0.27 -6.63
N SER A 161 -11.14 0.88 -5.47
CA SER A 161 -11.72 2.22 -5.31
C SER A 161 -11.14 2.94 -4.09
N VAL A 162 -11.33 4.26 -4.06
CA VAL A 162 -11.06 5.12 -2.89
C VAL A 162 -12.32 5.93 -2.62
N SER A 163 -13.02 5.66 -1.51
CA SER A 163 -14.37 6.17 -1.24
C SER A 163 -14.50 6.83 0.13
N TYR A 164 -14.35 8.17 0.13
CA TYR A 164 -14.47 9.06 1.28
C TYR A 164 -15.34 10.27 0.93
N SER A 165 -16.57 10.03 0.49
CA SER A 165 -17.43 11.05 -0.13
C SER A 165 -18.18 11.98 0.84
N GLY A 166 -18.24 11.64 2.13
CA GLY A 166 -18.94 12.44 3.14
C GLY A 166 -18.05 13.51 3.77
N ALA A 167 -18.64 14.65 4.18
CA ALA A 167 -17.95 15.72 4.92
C ALA A 167 -17.35 15.26 6.26
N ASN A 168 -17.71 14.07 6.69
CA ASN A 168 -17.16 13.41 7.87
C ASN A 168 -15.74 12.90 7.64
N TYR A 169 -15.28 12.72 6.39
CA TYR A 169 -13.95 12.17 6.08
C TYR A 169 -13.01 13.27 5.59
N VAL A 170 -12.32 13.91 6.54
CA VAL A 170 -11.35 14.97 6.23
C VAL A 170 -9.93 14.41 6.29
N PHE A 171 -9.21 14.50 5.17
CA PHE A 171 -7.80 14.13 5.12
C PHE A 171 -6.89 15.35 5.26
N GLU A 172 -5.88 15.24 6.10
CA GLU A 172 -4.75 16.18 6.16
C GLU A 172 -3.48 15.44 5.73
N ASN A 173 -2.82 15.90 4.68
CA ASN A 173 -1.60 15.26 4.17
C ASN A 173 -1.83 13.79 3.76
N LEU A 174 -2.73 13.59 2.80
CA LEU A 174 -2.91 12.30 2.12
C LEU A 174 -1.99 12.24 0.91
N GLN A 175 -1.24 11.14 0.76
CA GLN A 175 -0.46 10.85 -0.43
C GLN A 175 -1.04 9.59 -1.10
N LEU A 176 -1.53 9.77 -2.32
CA LEU A 176 -1.97 8.71 -3.22
C LEU A 176 -1.03 8.72 -4.42
N THR A 177 -0.06 7.81 -4.43
CA THR A 177 1.05 7.88 -5.38
C THR A 177 1.42 6.53 -6.00
N ASN A 178 1.80 6.55 -7.28
CA ASN A 178 2.22 5.35 -7.99
C ASN A 178 1.16 4.23 -7.95
N CYS A 179 -0.13 4.55 -7.88
CA CYS A 179 -1.19 3.56 -7.74
C CYS A 179 -1.88 3.27 -9.07
N ILE A 180 -2.34 2.02 -9.22
CA ILE A 180 -3.30 1.62 -10.25
C ILE A 180 -4.68 1.63 -9.61
N ILE A 181 -5.58 2.48 -10.10
CA ILE A 181 -6.92 2.65 -9.54
C ILE A 181 -7.96 2.19 -10.56
N ALA A 182 -8.58 1.04 -10.30
CA ALA A 182 -9.45 0.34 -11.25
C ALA A 182 -10.85 0.98 -11.36
N SER A 183 -11.27 1.75 -10.35
CA SER A 183 -12.56 2.44 -10.30
C SER A 183 -12.39 3.87 -9.80
N SER A 184 -13.37 4.40 -9.08
CA SER A 184 -13.45 5.80 -8.70
C SER A 184 -12.55 6.18 -7.53
N VAL A 185 -12.18 7.46 -7.51
CA VAL A 185 -11.55 8.15 -6.37
C VAL A 185 -12.48 9.27 -5.92
N ASN A 186 -12.89 9.26 -4.67
CA ASN A 186 -13.76 10.28 -4.10
C ASN A 186 -13.21 10.74 -2.74
N VAL A 187 -12.52 11.88 -2.75
CA VAL A 187 -11.95 12.55 -1.58
C VAL A 187 -12.23 14.06 -1.67
N PRO A 188 -13.51 14.49 -1.53
CA PRO A 188 -13.92 15.87 -1.77
C PRO A 188 -13.64 16.81 -0.58
N TYR A 189 -13.15 16.28 0.55
CA TYR A 189 -12.95 17.03 1.78
C TYR A 189 -11.52 16.89 2.33
N ALA A 190 -10.50 16.83 1.46
CA ALA A 190 -9.10 16.91 1.92
C ALA A 190 -8.65 18.35 2.14
N SER A 191 -7.66 18.56 3.00
CA SER A 191 -7.03 19.86 3.28
C SER A 191 -5.62 19.98 2.69
N ASN A 192 -5.03 18.87 2.23
CA ASN A 192 -3.77 18.81 1.49
C ASN A 192 -3.59 17.37 0.97
N THR A 193 -3.73 17.14 -0.35
CA THR A 193 -3.54 15.80 -0.96
C THR A 193 -2.50 15.84 -2.06
N LEU A 194 -1.53 14.95 -2.03
CA LEU A 194 -0.67 14.65 -3.16
C LEU A 194 -1.29 13.49 -3.95
N PHE A 195 -1.83 13.78 -5.14
CA PHE A 195 -2.35 12.78 -6.06
C PHE A 195 -1.44 12.73 -7.29
N ARG A 196 -0.44 11.85 -7.28
CA ARG A 196 0.63 11.87 -8.27
C ARG A 196 1.02 10.52 -8.85
N ASN A 197 1.31 10.47 -10.14
CA ASN A 197 1.79 9.27 -10.82
C ASN A 197 0.81 8.10 -10.68
N ASN A 198 -0.49 8.34 -10.80
CA ASN A 198 -1.50 7.28 -10.76
C ASN A 198 -2.07 7.01 -12.16
N VAL A 199 -2.71 5.85 -12.32
CA VAL A 199 -3.70 5.64 -13.39
C VAL A 199 -5.08 5.44 -12.78
N VAL A 200 -6.11 6.09 -13.32
CA VAL A 200 -7.50 5.95 -12.85
C VAL A 200 -8.42 5.60 -14.00
N SER A 201 -9.21 4.55 -13.82
CA SER A 201 -10.10 4.03 -14.88
C SER A 201 -11.54 4.56 -14.82
N SER A 202 -11.85 5.43 -13.86
CA SER A 202 -13.21 5.94 -13.62
C SER A 202 -13.18 7.33 -12.96
N VAL A 203 -14.31 7.78 -12.43
CA VAL A 203 -14.53 9.13 -11.90
C VAL A 203 -13.55 9.49 -10.78
N VAL A 204 -13.05 10.72 -10.80
CA VAL A 204 -12.19 11.32 -9.77
C VAL A 204 -12.81 12.60 -9.25
N THR A 205 -13.02 12.65 -7.94
CA THR A 205 -13.41 13.85 -7.20
C THR A 205 -12.37 14.12 -6.13
N LEU A 206 -11.68 15.26 -6.23
CA LEU A 206 -10.66 15.69 -5.27
C LEU A 206 -10.85 17.16 -4.89
N ALA A 207 -10.51 17.50 -3.65
CA ALA A 207 -10.40 18.88 -3.20
C ALA A 207 -9.03 19.17 -2.55
N ASN A 208 -8.55 20.40 -2.68
CA ASN A 208 -7.29 20.89 -2.09
C ASN A 208 -6.10 19.94 -2.36
N ALA A 209 -6.00 19.50 -3.62
CA ALA A 209 -5.03 18.50 -4.05
C ALA A 209 -4.02 19.05 -5.06
N TYR A 210 -2.82 18.50 -4.99
CA TYR A 210 -1.80 18.59 -6.02
C TYR A 210 -1.92 17.38 -6.95
N VAL A 211 -2.41 17.60 -8.17
CA VAL A 211 -2.76 16.57 -9.13
C VAL A 211 -1.77 16.62 -10.29
N ALA A 212 -0.78 15.72 -10.28
CA ALA A 212 0.28 15.71 -11.30
C ALA A 212 0.69 14.32 -11.79
N ASN A 213 1.12 14.23 -13.04
CA ASN A 213 1.67 13.00 -13.63
C ASN A 213 0.68 11.82 -13.65
N ASN A 214 -0.62 12.07 -13.64
CA ASN A 214 -1.63 11.00 -13.65
C ASN A 214 -2.14 10.73 -15.07
N ILE A 215 -2.56 9.48 -15.30
CA ILE A 215 -3.27 9.05 -16.51
C ILE A 215 -4.74 8.79 -16.16
N PHE A 216 -5.64 9.54 -16.79
CA PHE A 216 -7.09 9.42 -16.60
C PHE A 216 -7.71 8.73 -17.80
N LEU A 217 -8.26 7.52 -17.60
CA LEU A 217 -8.94 6.73 -18.62
C LEU A 217 -10.47 6.92 -18.56
N THR A 218 -10.90 8.08 -18.08
CA THR A 218 -12.28 8.36 -17.71
C THR A 218 -13.10 8.79 -18.93
N ASN A 219 -14.42 8.79 -18.79
CA ASN A 219 -15.29 9.51 -19.71
C ASN A 219 -15.15 11.04 -19.54
N SER A 220 -15.79 11.80 -20.44
CA SER A 220 -15.64 13.26 -20.55
C SER A 220 -16.16 14.06 -19.34
N THR A 221 -16.99 13.49 -18.47
CA THR A 221 -17.55 14.16 -17.28
C THR A 221 -16.98 13.64 -15.95
N GLY A 222 -15.98 12.77 -16.02
CA GLY A 222 -15.51 12.01 -14.86
C GLY A 222 -14.53 12.73 -13.91
N LEU A 223 -14.11 13.97 -14.16
CA LEU A 223 -13.12 14.65 -13.31
C LEU A 223 -13.71 15.89 -12.64
N SER A 224 -13.60 15.96 -11.31
CA SER A 224 -14.01 17.09 -10.49
C SER A 224 -12.88 17.48 -9.54
N PHE A 225 -12.36 18.69 -9.73
CA PHE A 225 -11.23 19.21 -8.97
C PHE A 225 -11.61 20.56 -8.34
N VAL A 226 -11.66 20.61 -7.02
CA VAL A 226 -11.98 21.84 -6.26
C VAL A 226 -10.71 22.34 -5.58
N ASN A 227 -10.29 23.58 -5.84
CA ASN A 227 -9.06 24.16 -5.28
C ASN A 227 -7.81 23.28 -5.49
N CYS A 228 -7.69 22.63 -6.65
CA CYS A 228 -6.57 21.77 -6.97
C CYS A 228 -5.58 22.44 -7.93
N ALA A 229 -4.30 22.14 -7.77
CA ALA A 229 -3.28 22.42 -8.77
C ALA A 229 -3.16 21.23 -9.71
N VAL A 230 -3.65 21.36 -10.96
CA VAL A 230 -3.72 20.27 -11.94
C VAL A 230 -2.74 20.52 -13.08
N LYS A 231 -1.70 19.69 -13.23
CA LYS A 231 -0.64 19.87 -14.23
C LYS A 231 0.06 18.59 -14.64
N HIS A 232 0.62 18.56 -15.85
CA HIS A 232 1.36 17.40 -16.37
C HIS A 232 0.58 16.07 -16.27
N ASN A 233 -0.74 16.12 -16.42
CA ASN A 233 -1.58 14.92 -16.49
C ASN A 233 -1.92 14.59 -17.93
N LEU A 234 -2.34 13.36 -18.17
CA LEU A 234 -2.78 12.88 -19.47
C LEU A 234 -4.18 12.30 -19.32
N SER A 235 -5.09 12.64 -20.24
CA SER A 235 -6.45 12.10 -20.24
C SER A 235 -6.86 11.59 -21.62
N SER A 236 -7.61 10.49 -21.63
CA SER A 236 -8.25 9.95 -22.83
C SER A 236 -9.36 10.84 -23.39
N THR A 237 -9.79 11.85 -22.65
CA THR A 237 -10.86 12.77 -23.07
C THR A 237 -10.49 14.22 -22.82
N ASN A 238 -11.34 15.15 -23.28
CA ASN A 238 -11.16 16.58 -23.09
C ASN A 238 -11.72 17.08 -21.74
N ASN A 239 -11.21 16.56 -20.62
CA ASN A 239 -11.74 16.84 -19.28
C ASN A 239 -10.73 17.43 -18.29
N LEU A 240 -9.46 17.59 -18.70
CA LEU A 240 -8.46 18.33 -17.94
C LEU A 240 -8.48 19.82 -18.30
N PRO A 241 -7.99 20.71 -17.41
CA PRO A 241 -7.67 22.09 -17.78
C PRO A 241 -6.69 22.16 -18.96
N ALA A 242 -6.81 23.19 -19.79
CA ALA A 242 -5.99 23.33 -21.01
C ALA A 242 -4.51 23.67 -20.74
N ASP A 243 -4.24 24.33 -19.62
CA ASP A 243 -2.91 24.86 -19.27
C ASP A 243 -2.08 23.86 -18.45
N ASN A 244 -0.88 24.30 -18.05
CA ASN A 244 0.05 23.57 -17.18
C ASN A 244 0.46 22.19 -17.71
N ASN A 245 0.69 22.09 -19.03
CA ASN A 245 1.17 20.88 -19.70
C ASN A 245 0.27 19.65 -19.52
N ASN A 246 -1.04 19.85 -19.28
CA ASN A 246 -1.99 18.75 -19.33
C ASN A 246 -2.27 18.34 -20.78
N GLN A 247 -2.18 17.04 -21.06
CA GLN A 247 -2.51 16.45 -22.36
C GLN A 247 -3.96 15.96 -22.37
N ARG A 248 -4.74 16.38 -23.36
CA ARG A 248 -6.20 16.13 -23.45
C ARG A 248 -6.53 15.35 -24.71
N SER A 249 -7.59 14.55 -24.65
CA SER A 249 -8.08 13.75 -25.78
C SER A 249 -7.00 12.87 -26.42
N VAL A 250 -6.11 12.32 -25.60
CA VAL A 250 -5.02 11.46 -26.10
C VAL A 250 -5.61 10.10 -26.49
N ASP A 251 -5.16 9.54 -27.60
CA ASP A 251 -5.50 8.18 -27.99
C ASP A 251 -4.74 7.18 -27.10
N MET A 252 -5.46 6.45 -26.23
CA MET A 252 -4.83 5.50 -25.31
C MET A 252 -4.13 4.33 -25.99
N THR A 253 -4.43 4.04 -27.27
CA THR A 253 -3.68 3.03 -28.04
C THR A 253 -2.25 3.45 -28.34
N THR A 254 -1.95 4.76 -28.26
CA THR A 254 -0.59 5.31 -28.36
C THR A 254 0.13 5.36 -27.01
N VAL A 255 -0.61 5.21 -25.91
CA VAL A 255 -0.05 5.27 -24.54
C VAL A 255 0.28 3.87 -24.04
N TYR A 256 -0.66 2.94 -24.23
CA TYR A 256 -0.59 1.56 -23.78
C TYR A 256 -0.85 0.59 -24.92
N ARG A 257 -0.36 -0.64 -24.78
CA ARG A 257 -0.62 -1.73 -25.74
C ARG A 257 -2.08 -2.25 -25.70
N GLY A 258 -2.90 -1.74 -24.77
CA GLY A 258 -4.31 -2.08 -24.57
C GLY A 258 -4.55 -3.34 -23.72
N ALA A 259 -5.78 -3.52 -23.21
CA ALA A 259 -6.17 -4.64 -22.33
C ALA A 259 -6.02 -6.03 -22.97
N ALA A 260 -5.97 -6.13 -24.30
CA ALA A 260 -5.73 -7.39 -25.00
C ALA A 260 -4.32 -7.96 -24.79
N ASN A 261 -3.38 -7.14 -24.28
CA ASN A 261 -1.96 -7.46 -24.22
C ASN A 261 -1.38 -7.41 -22.80
N GLY A 262 -2.23 -7.46 -21.75
CA GLY A 262 -1.76 -7.42 -20.37
C GLY A 262 -2.79 -7.91 -19.35
N THR A 263 -2.28 -8.23 -18.17
CA THR A 263 -3.04 -8.58 -16.96
C THR A 263 -3.64 -7.33 -16.31
N ALA A 264 -4.22 -7.46 -15.12
CA ALA A 264 -4.78 -6.33 -14.37
C ALA A 264 -3.77 -5.19 -14.17
N GLU A 265 -2.47 -5.51 -14.03
CA GLU A 265 -1.40 -4.55 -13.77
C GLU A 265 -0.59 -4.21 -15.02
N THR A 266 -0.14 -5.22 -15.77
CA THR A 266 0.83 -5.07 -16.85
C THR A 266 0.27 -4.28 -18.04
N ARG A 267 -1.06 -4.22 -18.19
CA ARG A 267 -1.74 -3.42 -19.23
C ARG A 267 -1.46 -1.91 -19.14
N PHE A 268 -0.95 -1.42 -18.01
CA PHE A 268 -0.65 -0.01 -17.77
C PHE A 268 0.83 0.33 -17.91
N GLN A 269 1.64 -0.57 -18.47
CA GLN A 269 3.01 -0.27 -18.86
C GLN A 269 3.02 0.49 -20.19
N LEU A 270 3.80 1.58 -20.24
CA LEU A 270 3.88 2.44 -21.42
C LEU A 270 4.51 1.69 -22.60
N ILE A 271 3.99 1.95 -23.80
CA ILE A 271 4.61 1.45 -25.04
C ILE A 271 5.79 2.35 -25.46
N PRO A 272 6.75 1.82 -26.23
CA PRO A 272 7.80 2.66 -26.83
C PRO A 272 7.20 3.81 -27.64
N GLY A 273 7.72 5.02 -27.44
CA GLY A 273 7.23 6.23 -28.11
C GLY A 273 5.93 6.81 -27.53
N SER A 274 5.43 6.27 -26.41
CA SER A 274 4.25 6.80 -25.73
C SER A 274 4.40 8.29 -25.39
N PRO A 275 3.36 9.12 -25.59
CA PRO A 275 3.40 10.55 -25.27
C PRO A 275 3.47 10.83 -23.75
N ALA A 276 3.35 9.80 -22.92
CA ALA A 276 3.55 9.87 -21.48
C ALA A 276 5.02 9.79 -21.06
N ILE A 277 5.92 9.33 -21.94
CA ILE A 277 7.34 9.16 -21.64
C ILE A 277 8.02 10.52 -21.54
N GLY A 278 8.71 10.78 -20.42
CA GLY A 278 9.44 12.03 -20.16
C GLY A 278 8.56 13.29 -20.18
N ALA A 279 7.24 13.15 -20.01
CA ALA A 279 6.28 14.26 -20.08
C ALA A 279 5.78 14.72 -18.69
N GLY A 280 6.17 14.02 -17.62
CA GLY A 280 5.80 14.36 -16.27
C GLY A 280 6.41 15.69 -15.80
N GLU A 281 5.86 16.22 -14.74
CA GLU A 281 6.43 17.34 -14.02
C GLU A 281 7.80 16.95 -13.44
N PRO A 282 8.86 17.72 -13.68
CA PRO A 282 10.17 17.47 -13.10
C PRO A 282 10.14 17.50 -11.57
N VAL A 283 10.78 16.49 -10.96
CA VAL A 283 10.99 16.40 -9.52
C VAL A 283 12.49 16.21 -9.28
N ASN A 284 13.10 17.12 -8.53
CA ASN A 284 14.54 17.09 -8.23
C ASN A 284 15.43 16.96 -9.49
N GLY A 285 15.06 17.67 -10.57
CA GLY A 285 15.80 17.67 -11.84
C GLY A 285 15.58 16.45 -12.73
N VAL A 286 14.76 15.48 -12.32
CA VAL A 286 14.38 14.32 -13.14
C VAL A 286 12.96 14.51 -13.65
N THR A 287 12.77 14.40 -14.96
CA THR A 287 11.45 14.41 -15.60
C THR A 287 10.92 12.97 -15.65
N PRO A 288 9.94 12.59 -14.83
CA PRO A 288 9.41 11.23 -14.82
C PRO A 288 8.48 11.00 -16.02
N ASP A 289 8.16 9.74 -16.28
CA ASP A 289 7.02 9.42 -17.14
C ASP A 289 5.71 9.69 -16.37
N ILE A 290 4.64 9.99 -17.11
CA ILE A 290 3.30 10.11 -16.54
C ILE A 290 2.77 8.68 -16.25
N GLY A 291 2.18 8.48 -15.07
CA GLY A 291 1.58 7.22 -14.65
C GLY A 291 2.37 6.43 -13.59
N PRO A 292 1.87 5.25 -13.18
CA PRO A 292 2.33 4.52 -12.00
C PRO A 292 3.73 3.92 -12.11
N PHE A 293 4.21 3.68 -13.33
CA PHE A 293 5.53 3.11 -13.58
C PHE A 293 6.63 4.15 -13.86
N GLY A 294 6.28 5.44 -13.88
CA GLY A 294 7.15 6.48 -14.44
C GLY A 294 8.15 7.12 -13.49
N THR A 295 8.19 6.72 -12.22
CA THR A 295 9.06 7.33 -11.20
C THR A 295 10.30 6.45 -10.93
N PRO A 296 11.37 6.99 -10.31
CA PRO A 296 12.54 6.19 -9.89
C PRO A 296 12.22 5.06 -8.91
N ASP A 297 11.10 5.17 -8.18
CA ASP A 297 10.60 4.12 -7.29
C ASP A 297 9.13 3.79 -7.63
N PRO A 298 8.92 3.10 -8.77
CA PRO A 298 7.61 2.96 -9.41
C PRO A 298 6.72 1.94 -8.70
N TYR A 299 5.48 1.84 -9.20
CA TYR A 299 4.63 0.68 -8.96
C TYR A 299 5.39 -0.62 -9.27
N ARG A 300 5.24 -1.62 -8.39
CA ARG A 300 5.86 -2.94 -8.53
C ARG A 300 4.76 -3.98 -8.72
N LEU A 301 4.91 -4.81 -9.75
CA LEU A 301 3.98 -5.91 -10.02
C LEU A 301 3.81 -6.78 -8.78
N SER A 302 2.58 -7.21 -8.54
CA SER A 302 2.18 -8.01 -7.39
C SER A 302 2.38 -7.34 -6.02
N GLY A 303 2.78 -6.07 -5.96
CA GLY A 303 3.03 -5.37 -4.71
C GLY A 303 3.99 -6.11 -3.78
N ILE A 304 5.00 -6.78 -4.33
CA ILE A 304 5.95 -7.56 -3.54
C ILE A 304 6.58 -6.63 -2.48
N PRO A 305 6.49 -6.98 -1.19
CA PRO A 305 6.97 -6.11 -0.12
C PRO A 305 8.48 -5.91 -0.21
N PRO A 306 9.02 -4.81 0.35
CA PRO A 306 10.44 -4.47 0.34
C PRO A 306 11.25 -5.31 1.35
N ILE A 307 11.05 -6.62 1.31
CA ILE A 307 11.81 -7.62 2.06
C ILE A 307 12.30 -8.71 1.09
N PRO A 308 13.42 -9.39 1.36
CA PRO A 308 13.89 -10.47 0.51
C PRO A 308 12.84 -11.58 0.34
N THR A 309 12.66 -12.06 -0.89
CA THR A 309 11.80 -13.21 -1.17
C THR A 309 12.59 -14.36 -1.76
N ILE A 310 12.21 -15.60 -1.39
CA ILE A 310 12.67 -16.80 -2.07
C ILE A 310 11.79 -16.97 -3.30
N TYR A 311 12.39 -17.00 -4.49
CA TYR A 311 11.65 -17.15 -5.75
C TYR A 311 11.91 -18.49 -6.44
N ALA A 312 12.99 -19.18 -6.08
CA ALA A 312 13.26 -20.54 -6.54
C ALA A 312 13.91 -21.36 -5.42
N LEU A 313 13.47 -22.62 -5.31
CA LEU A 313 14.03 -23.62 -4.42
C LEU A 313 14.18 -24.91 -5.22
N THR A 314 15.41 -25.42 -5.29
CA THR A 314 15.71 -26.70 -5.92
C THR A 314 16.22 -27.66 -4.86
N VAL A 315 15.44 -28.72 -4.63
CA VAL A 315 15.78 -29.82 -3.71
C VAL A 315 15.86 -31.11 -4.53
N PRO A 316 16.87 -31.97 -4.32
CA PRO A 316 16.91 -33.29 -4.92
C PRO A 316 15.63 -34.07 -4.63
N SER A 317 15.05 -34.70 -5.66
CA SER A 317 13.82 -35.50 -5.54
C SER A 317 14.04 -36.83 -4.82
N ALA A 318 15.30 -37.26 -4.68
CA ALA A 318 15.71 -38.41 -3.91
C ALA A 318 17.13 -38.20 -3.35
N ILE A 319 17.38 -38.76 -2.17
CA ILE A 319 18.70 -38.82 -1.56
C ILE A 319 19.08 -40.30 -1.48
N PRO A 320 20.18 -40.75 -2.10
CA PRO A 320 20.65 -42.12 -1.95
C PRO A 320 20.81 -42.48 -0.48
N THR A 321 20.47 -43.72 -0.09
CA THR A 321 20.57 -44.19 1.30
C THR A 321 22.00 -44.14 1.85
N THR A 322 23.00 -44.03 0.98
CA THR A 322 24.42 -43.90 1.30
C THR A 322 24.91 -42.46 1.36
N ALA A 323 24.10 -41.47 0.96
CA ALA A 323 24.51 -40.08 0.95
C ALA A 323 24.43 -39.48 2.36
N THR A 324 25.53 -38.88 2.81
CA THR A 324 25.63 -38.16 4.10
C THR A 324 25.38 -36.66 3.95
N SER A 325 25.19 -36.17 2.72
CA SER A 325 24.94 -34.76 2.41
C SER A 325 24.00 -34.63 1.21
N MET A 326 23.28 -33.50 1.14
CA MET A 326 22.49 -33.12 -0.03
C MET A 326 22.75 -31.66 -0.40
N THR A 327 22.70 -31.35 -1.69
CA THR A 327 22.79 -29.97 -2.20
C THR A 327 21.40 -29.41 -2.37
N VAL A 328 21.12 -28.27 -1.72
CA VAL A 328 19.90 -27.49 -1.91
C VAL A 328 20.30 -26.13 -2.49
N THR A 329 19.58 -25.69 -3.52
CA THR A 329 19.78 -24.35 -4.08
C THR A 329 18.60 -23.46 -3.69
N VAL A 330 18.88 -22.36 -3.02
CA VAL A 330 17.90 -21.32 -2.68
C VAL A 330 18.25 -20.06 -3.45
N SER A 331 17.32 -19.55 -4.25
CA SER A 331 17.49 -18.27 -4.95
C SER A 331 16.60 -17.21 -4.32
N THR A 332 17.22 -16.10 -3.92
CA THR A 332 16.55 -14.96 -3.30
C THR A 332 16.73 -13.71 -4.14
N ARG A 333 15.80 -12.77 -4.00
CA ARG A 333 15.90 -11.45 -4.63
C ARG A 333 15.68 -10.36 -3.61
N SER A 334 16.43 -9.27 -3.75
CA SER A 334 16.11 -8.01 -3.08
C SER A 334 14.90 -7.38 -3.76
N ASN A 335 13.98 -6.84 -2.96
CA ASN A 335 12.78 -6.15 -3.43
C ASN A 335 12.79 -4.67 -3.03
N ASN A 336 13.98 -4.08 -2.83
CA ASN A 336 14.19 -2.64 -2.68
C ASN A 336 14.39 -1.92 -4.01
#